data_AF-A0A5C8VQW7-F1
#
_entry.id   AF-A0A5C8VQW7-F1
#
_cell.length_a   1.000
_cell.length_b   1.000
_cell.length_c   1.000
_cell.angle_alpha   90.00
_cell.angle_beta   90.00
_cell.angle_gamma   90.00
#
_symmetry.space_group_name_H-M   'P 1'
#
loop_
_entity.id
_entity.type
_entity.pdbx_description
1 polymer ?
#
loop_
_entity_poly.entity_id
_entity_poly.type
_entity_poly.pdbx_seq_one_letter_code
_entity_poly.pdbx_strand_id
1 'polypeptide(L)'
;MMPTAGFAWDERKRVVNFEKHGIDFRDAAGIFDGPHLTVETIRNGETRKASLGRVAHSVIAVVGPIGRASCGSSRQELRGDMRDKPTRRASDTDRAAGQTDWDRIATLGDAEIAAAVADDPDAAPLDIDWSRAEVVMPPRKVPVSIRLDTDVLDYFKHEGAGYQSRINAVLRSYMAARIARGSDD
;
A
#
# COMPACT_ATOMS: atom_id res chain seq x y z
N MET A 1 -7.92 2.73 -17.74
CA MET A 1 -7.64 2.96 -16.30
C MET A 1 -6.82 1.79 -15.81
N MET A 2 -5.54 2.04 -15.48
CA MET A 2 -4.60 1.00 -15.04
C MET A 2 -5.02 0.43 -13.68
N PRO A 3 -4.70 -0.84 -13.36
CA PRO A 3 -4.93 -1.38 -12.02
C PRO A 3 -4.16 -0.54 -11.00
N THR A 4 -4.81 -0.15 -9.90
CA THR A 4 -4.14 0.44 -8.75
C THR A 4 -3.06 -0.54 -8.32
N ALA A 5 -1.78 -0.17 -8.45
CA ALA A 5 -0.67 -1.00 -8.00
C ALA A 5 -0.86 -1.29 -6.51
N GLY A 6 -1.25 -2.52 -6.16
CA GLY A 6 -1.64 -2.84 -4.79
C GLY A 6 -0.43 -2.81 -3.87
N PHE A 7 -0.50 -2.08 -2.76
CA PHE A 7 0.55 -2.00 -1.75
C PHE A 7 0.93 -3.39 -1.20
N ALA A 8 2.21 -3.77 -1.23
CA ALA A 8 2.66 -5.05 -0.69
C ALA A 8 3.97 -4.93 0.09
N TRP A 9 4.17 -5.86 1.01
CA TRP A 9 5.30 -5.86 1.93
C TRP A 9 5.76 -7.27 2.29
N ASP A 10 6.95 -7.34 2.89
CA ASP A 10 7.47 -8.52 3.58
C ASP A 10 7.08 -8.42 5.07
N GLU A 11 6.62 -9.52 5.66
CA GLU A 11 6.04 -9.51 7.02
C GLU A 11 7.06 -9.08 8.08
N ARG A 12 8.34 -9.48 7.94
CA ARG A 12 9.40 -9.07 8.85
C ARG A 12 9.59 -7.55 8.83
N LYS A 13 9.46 -6.92 7.66
CA LYS A 13 9.56 -5.46 7.54
C LYS A 13 8.37 -4.75 8.14
N ARG A 14 7.16 -5.30 8.02
CA ARG A 14 5.99 -4.73 8.70
C ARG A 14 6.24 -4.67 10.21
N VAL A 15 6.69 -5.78 10.79
CA VAL A 15 6.99 -5.85 12.24
C VAL A 15 8.06 -4.84 12.62
N VAL A 16 9.19 -4.83 11.93
CA VAL A 16 10.28 -3.87 12.21
C VAL A 16 9.84 -2.41 12.01
N ASN A 17 9.02 -2.12 10.98
CA ASN A 17 8.49 -0.77 10.76
C ASN A 17 7.55 -0.35 11.88
N PHE A 18 6.68 -1.26 12.32
CA PHE A 18 5.76 -1.00 13.42
C PHE A 18 6.52 -0.75 14.73
N GLU A 19 7.57 -1.53 15.01
CA GLU A 19 8.41 -1.35 16.19
C GLU A 19 9.17 -0.01 16.17
N LYS A 20 9.75 0.37 15.03
CA LYS A 20 10.54 1.61 14.89
C LYS A 20 9.68 2.86 14.84
N HIS A 21 8.61 2.82 14.05
CA HIS A 21 7.85 4.01 13.64
C HIS A 21 6.43 4.05 14.19
N GLY A 22 5.98 3.00 14.87
CA GLY A 22 4.60 2.89 15.36
C GLY A 22 3.54 2.75 14.26
N ILE A 23 3.97 2.64 12.99
CA ILE A 23 3.09 2.60 11.81
C ILE A 23 3.07 1.18 11.24
N ASP A 24 1.89 0.60 11.16
CA ASP A 24 1.67 -0.69 10.54
C ASP A 24 1.42 -0.52 9.03
N PHE A 25 2.13 -1.29 8.20
CA PHE A 25 1.92 -1.31 6.75
C PHE A 25 0.50 -1.69 6.33
N ARG A 26 -0.23 -2.45 7.16
CA ARG A 26 -1.65 -2.72 6.95
C ARG A 26 -2.46 -1.43 6.91
N ASP A 27 -2.23 -0.52 7.85
CA ASP A 27 -2.93 0.76 7.89
C ASP A 27 -2.35 1.76 6.90
N ALA A 28 -1.02 1.80 6.75
CA ALA A 28 -0.33 2.73 5.84
C ALA A 28 -0.76 2.57 4.38
N ALA A 29 -1.21 1.38 3.97
CA ALA A 29 -1.82 1.16 2.66
C ALA A 29 -3.00 2.10 2.37
N GLY A 30 -3.67 2.62 3.41
CA GLY A 30 -4.79 3.54 3.31
C GLY A 30 -4.47 4.87 2.63
N ILE A 31 -3.19 5.27 2.53
CA ILE A 31 -2.83 6.52 1.81
C ILE A 31 -3.28 6.50 0.34
N PHE A 32 -3.38 5.30 -0.26
CA PHE A 32 -3.74 5.12 -1.66
C PHE A 32 -5.26 5.09 -1.90
N ASP A 33 -6.07 5.08 -0.83
CA ASP A 33 -7.53 5.17 -0.91
C ASP A 33 -8.00 6.62 -1.09
N GLY A 34 -7.15 7.60 -0.76
CA GLY A 34 -7.42 9.03 -0.89
C GLY A 34 -6.46 9.75 -1.84
N PRO A 35 -6.70 11.06 -2.08
CA PRO A 35 -5.76 11.91 -2.79
C PRO A 35 -4.37 11.86 -2.15
N HIS A 36 -3.34 11.61 -2.95
CA HIS A 36 -1.96 11.55 -2.48
C HIS A 36 -1.00 12.10 -3.54
N LEU A 37 0.15 12.57 -3.09
CA LEU A 37 1.26 12.98 -3.94
C LEU A 37 2.21 11.81 -4.12
N THR A 38 2.68 11.58 -5.34
CA THR A 38 3.72 10.57 -5.63
C THR A 38 4.86 11.19 -6.41
N VAL A 39 6.09 10.88 -6.03
CA VAL A 39 7.30 11.28 -6.76
C VAL A 39 8.25 10.09 -6.87
N GLU A 40 8.86 9.95 -8.04
CA GLU A 40 9.91 8.98 -8.27
C GLU A 40 11.26 9.59 -7.87
N THR A 41 12.05 8.84 -7.10
CA THR A 41 13.36 9.24 -6.59
C THR A 41 14.35 8.09 -6.78
N ILE A 42 15.63 8.39 -6.94
CA ILE A 42 16.69 7.38 -6.97
C ILE A 42 17.36 7.36 -5.61
N ARG A 43 17.39 6.20 -4.96
CA ARG A 43 18.04 6.04 -3.66
C ARG A 43 18.89 4.78 -3.66
N ASN A 44 20.17 4.91 -3.31
CA ASN A 44 21.16 3.83 -3.36
C ASN A 44 21.24 3.14 -4.74
N GLY A 45 21.06 3.90 -5.83
CA GLY A 45 21.06 3.36 -7.20
C GLY A 45 19.78 2.62 -7.62
N GLU A 46 18.77 2.54 -6.75
CA GLU A 46 17.46 1.97 -7.06
C GLU A 46 16.39 3.06 -7.20
N THR A 47 15.56 2.98 -8.25
CA THR A 47 14.40 3.86 -8.39
C THR A 47 13.32 3.47 -7.38
N ARG A 48 12.85 4.44 -6.61
CA ARG A 48 11.83 4.33 -5.58
C ARG A 48 10.71 5.33 -5.84
N LYS A 49 9.51 5.03 -5.36
CA LYS A 49 8.40 5.95 -5.22
C LYS A 49 8.29 6.39 -3.78
N ALA A 50 8.25 7.70 -3.57
CA ALA A 50 7.82 8.30 -2.31
C ALA A 50 6.39 8.83 -2.50
N SER A 51 5.49 8.39 -1.64
CA SER A 51 4.08 8.77 -1.66
C SER A 51 3.72 9.46 -0.35
N LEU A 52 3.11 10.65 -0.42
CA LEU A 52 2.63 11.41 0.73
C LEU A 52 1.11 11.46 0.66
N GLY A 53 0.44 10.95 1.69
CA GLY A 53 -1.01 10.89 1.72
C GLY A 53 -1.58 10.94 3.13
N ARG A 54 -2.88 11.23 3.20
CA ARG A 54 -3.62 11.25 4.46
C ARG A 54 -4.19 9.86 4.74
N VAL A 55 -4.06 9.42 5.98
CA VAL A 55 -4.71 8.22 6.52
C VAL A 55 -5.16 8.53 7.94
N ALA A 56 -6.38 8.12 8.28
CA ALA A 56 -7.07 8.62 9.49
C ALA A 56 -7.00 10.17 9.56
N HIS A 57 -6.49 10.72 10.65
CA HIS A 57 -6.32 12.16 10.85
C HIS A 57 -4.87 12.65 10.61
N SER A 58 -3.96 11.76 10.21
CA SER A 58 -2.53 12.06 10.06
C SER A 58 -2.09 12.03 8.59
N VAL A 59 -1.01 12.74 8.26
CA VAL A 59 -0.33 12.66 6.96
C VAL A 59 0.94 11.86 7.15
N ILE A 60 1.13 10.82 6.35
CA ILE A 60 2.32 9.97 6.40
C ILE A 60 2.98 9.90 5.03
N ALA A 61 4.28 9.64 5.04
CA ALA A 61 5.06 9.32 3.85
C ALA A 61 5.35 7.82 3.79
N VAL A 62 5.15 7.21 2.61
CA VAL A 62 5.47 5.81 2.33
C VAL A 62 6.47 5.78 1.19
N VAL A 63 7.61 5.11 1.40
CA VAL A 63 8.69 5.02 0.41
C VAL A 63 9.00 3.56 0.09
N GLY A 64 9.07 3.21 -1.20
CA GLY A 64 9.35 1.84 -1.66
C GLY A 64 9.82 1.77 -3.11
N PRO A 65 10.40 0.64 -3.57
CA PRO A 65 10.91 0.48 -4.94
C PRO A 65 9.79 0.48 -6.01
N ILE A 66 10.17 0.83 -7.25
CA ILE A 66 9.28 0.82 -8.42
C ILE A 66 9.25 -0.59 -9.05
N GLY A 67 8.07 -1.11 -9.39
CA GLY A 67 7.90 -2.34 -10.20
C GLY A 67 7.37 -3.57 -9.46
N ARG A 68 7.48 -3.59 -8.14
CA ARG A 68 6.57 -4.33 -7.26
C ARG A 68 6.28 -3.37 -6.13
N ALA A 69 5.01 -3.12 -5.83
CA ALA A 69 4.66 -2.64 -4.51
C ALA A 69 5.19 -3.68 -3.50
N SER A 70 6.42 -3.52 -3.05
CA SER A 70 7.17 -4.44 -2.22
C SER A 70 8.18 -3.55 -1.57
N CYS A 71 7.91 -3.06 -0.36
CA CYS A 71 8.92 -2.40 0.43
C CYS A 71 10.09 -3.38 0.60
N GLY A 72 11.14 -3.27 -0.23
CA GLY A 72 12.34 -4.10 -0.30
C GLY A 72 13.44 -3.56 0.62
N SER A 73 13.90 -4.34 1.60
CA SER A 73 15.04 -3.99 2.46
C SER A 73 16.30 -4.32 1.66
N SER A 74 16.95 -3.30 1.10
CA SER A 74 18.28 -3.43 0.51
C SER A 74 19.32 -3.00 1.54
N ARG A 75 19.86 -3.97 2.30
CA ARG A 75 21.19 -3.87 2.93
C ARG A 75 22.04 -4.98 2.30
N GLN A 76 23.19 -4.57 1.80
CA GLN A 76 24.15 -5.34 1.02
C GLN A 76 24.65 -6.58 1.78
N GLU A 77 24.09 -7.76 1.49
CA GLU A 77 24.72 -9.05 1.84
C GLU A 77 24.61 -10.01 0.65
N LEU A 78 25.79 -10.26 0.08
CA LEU A 78 26.31 -11.40 -0.70
C LEU A 78 25.31 -12.35 -1.40
N ARG A 79 25.60 -12.57 -2.69
CA ARG A 79 25.04 -13.61 -3.56
C ARG A 79 24.75 -14.91 -2.80
N GLY A 80 23.48 -15.12 -2.46
CA GLY A 80 22.94 -16.35 -1.90
C GLY A 80 21.47 -16.45 -2.25
N ASP A 81 21.18 -17.26 -3.27
CA ASP A 81 19.89 -17.90 -3.58
C ASP A 81 18.60 -17.06 -3.36
N MET A 82 18.22 -16.32 -4.41
CA MET A 82 16.98 -15.56 -4.50
C MET A 82 15.78 -16.49 -4.70
N ARG A 83 15.33 -17.15 -3.63
CA ARG A 83 13.98 -17.73 -3.57
C ARG A 83 12.96 -16.62 -3.28
N ASP A 84 11.86 -16.59 -4.05
CA ASP A 84 10.73 -15.67 -3.91
C ASP A 84 10.31 -15.56 -2.42
N LYS A 85 10.62 -14.42 -1.78
CA LYS A 85 10.11 -14.15 -0.43
C LYS A 85 8.60 -13.94 -0.52
N PRO A 86 7.77 -14.58 0.34
CA PRO A 86 6.33 -14.38 0.30
C PRO A 86 6.02 -12.91 0.61
N THR A 87 5.51 -12.19 -0.41
CA THR A 87 5.09 -10.79 -0.29
C THR A 87 3.59 -10.74 -0.08
N ARG A 88 3.12 -10.04 0.94
CA ARG A 88 1.70 -9.88 1.27
C ARG A 88 1.18 -8.57 0.67
N ARG A 89 0.04 -8.62 -0.02
CA ARG A 89 -0.65 -7.43 -0.56
C ARG A 89 -1.74 -6.97 0.39
N ALA A 90 -1.91 -5.66 0.53
CA ALA A 90 -2.98 -5.07 1.32
C ALA A 90 -4.36 -5.49 0.80
N SER A 91 -5.13 -6.17 1.63
CA SER A 91 -6.56 -6.39 1.43
C SER A 91 -7.40 -5.53 2.39
N ASP A 92 -8.71 -5.45 2.15
CA ASP A 92 -9.64 -4.80 3.07
C ASP A 92 -9.62 -5.49 4.46
N THR A 93 -9.44 -6.82 4.50
CA THR A 93 -9.33 -7.59 5.74
C THR A 93 -8.01 -7.34 6.46
N ASP A 94 -6.90 -7.14 5.74
CA ASP A 94 -5.62 -6.78 6.34
C ASP A 94 -5.69 -5.41 6.99
N ARG A 95 -6.32 -4.44 6.31
CA ARG A 95 -6.55 -3.08 6.81
C ARG A 95 -7.39 -3.07 8.09
N ALA A 96 -8.43 -3.89 8.16
CA ALA A 96 -9.24 -4.01 9.38
C ALA A 96 -8.45 -4.57 10.59
N ALA A 97 -7.31 -5.21 10.35
CA ALA A 97 -6.46 -5.81 11.37
C ALA A 97 -5.18 -4.99 11.66
N GLY A 98 -5.09 -3.76 11.18
CA GLY A 98 -3.97 -2.87 11.47
C GLY A 98 -3.90 -2.46 12.95
N GLN A 99 -2.72 -2.03 13.38
CA GLN A 99 -2.37 -1.83 14.79
C GLN A 99 -1.80 -0.43 15.06
N THR A 100 -1.85 0.47 14.08
CA THR A 100 -1.31 1.83 14.22
C THR A 100 -2.13 2.62 15.25
N ASP A 101 -1.45 3.15 16.27
CA ASP A 101 -2.03 4.10 17.22
C ASP A 101 -2.00 5.52 16.60
N TRP A 102 -3.06 5.86 15.88
CA TRP A 102 -3.14 7.12 15.16
C TRP A 102 -3.13 8.35 16.07
N ASP A 103 -3.75 8.26 17.26
CA ASP A 103 -3.79 9.36 18.23
C ASP A 103 -2.40 9.67 18.75
N ARG A 104 -1.59 8.64 19.04
CA ARG A 104 -0.17 8.81 19.36
C ARG A 104 0.57 9.50 18.21
N ILE A 105 0.44 8.99 16.98
CA ILE A 105 1.13 9.55 15.80
C ILE A 105 0.79 11.03 15.60
N ALA A 106 -0.47 11.43 15.83
CA ALA A 106 -0.92 12.80 15.66
C ALA A 106 -0.35 13.79 16.70
N THR A 107 0.19 13.28 17.81
CA THR A 107 0.77 14.07 18.90
C THR A 107 2.29 14.07 18.91
N LEU A 108 2.94 13.30 18.04
CA LEU A 108 4.40 13.27 17.93
C LEU A 108 4.94 14.65 17.50
N GLY A 109 5.93 15.14 18.24
CA GLY A 109 6.59 16.40 17.93
C GLY A 109 7.66 16.25 16.84
N ASP A 110 7.98 17.35 16.15
CA ASP A 110 9.00 17.37 15.09
C ASP A 110 10.36 16.83 15.55
N ALA A 111 10.76 17.09 16.80
CA ALA A 111 12.02 16.61 17.36
C ALA A 111 12.05 15.09 17.54
N GLU A 112 10.93 14.49 17.93
CA GLU A 112 10.80 13.04 18.09
C GLU A 112 10.79 12.35 16.72
N ILE A 113 10.11 12.95 15.74
CA ILE A 113 10.12 12.48 14.34
C ILE A 113 11.55 12.55 13.78
N ALA A 114 12.26 13.66 13.99
CA ALA A 114 13.63 13.82 13.52
C ALA A 114 14.59 12.82 14.17
N ALA A 115 14.42 12.54 15.47
CA ALA A 115 15.19 11.52 16.17
C ALA A 115 14.92 10.11 15.62
N ALA A 116 13.65 9.75 15.39
CA ALA A 116 13.28 8.46 14.82
C ALA A 116 13.84 8.27 13.39
N VAL A 117 13.88 9.34 12.58
CA VAL A 117 14.49 9.34 11.25
C VAL A 117 16.01 9.20 11.35
N ALA A 118 16.66 9.89 12.29
CA ALA A 118 18.11 9.81 12.49
C ALA A 118 18.58 8.42 12.95
N ASP A 119 17.80 7.76 13.81
CA ASP A 119 18.10 6.42 14.33
C ASP A 119 17.80 5.30 13.32
N ASP A 120 17.01 5.58 12.27
CA ASP A 120 16.73 4.61 11.22
C ASP A 120 17.70 4.77 10.03
N PRO A 121 18.71 3.90 9.87
CA PRO A 121 19.62 3.95 8.71
C PRO A 121 18.88 3.74 7.38
N ASP A 122 17.69 3.14 7.43
CA ASP A 122 16.81 2.96 6.27
C ASP A 122 15.89 4.17 6.03
N ALA A 123 15.93 5.21 6.86
CA ALA A 123 15.20 6.46 6.68
C ALA A 123 16.05 7.57 6.02
N ALA A 124 17.11 7.19 5.27
CA ALA A 124 18.09 8.08 4.66
C ALA A 124 17.48 9.40 4.13
N PRO A 125 18.18 10.55 4.30
CA PRO A 125 17.64 11.88 4.07
C PRO A 125 16.84 11.99 2.77
N LEU A 126 15.59 12.37 2.92
CA LEU A 126 14.66 12.56 1.83
C LEU A 126 14.86 13.98 1.27
N ASP A 127 15.90 14.18 0.46
CA ASP A 127 15.93 15.35 -0.44
C ASP A 127 14.98 15.08 -1.61
N ILE A 128 13.69 15.00 -1.29
CA ILE A 128 12.63 14.77 -2.24
C ILE A 128 12.19 16.13 -2.77
N ASP A 129 12.46 16.36 -4.06
CA ASP A 129 11.89 17.47 -4.80
C ASP A 129 10.40 17.23 -5.08
N TRP A 130 9.55 17.69 -4.16
CA TRP A 130 8.09 17.58 -4.29
C TRP A 130 7.50 18.46 -5.41
N SER A 131 8.27 19.38 -6.03
CA SER A 131 7.76 20.18 -7.15
C SER A 131 7.43 19.33 -8.38
N ARG A 132 8.03 18.13 -8.47
CA ARG A 132 7.79 17.14 -9.52
C ARG A 132 6.75 16.09 -9.14
N ALA A 133 6.11 16.23 -7.98
CA ALA A 133 5.14 15.25 -7.52
C ALA A 133 3.87 15.26 -8.38
N GLU A 134 3.37 14.07 -8.67
CA GLU A 134 2.09 13.88 -9.33
C GLU A 134 0.98 13.75 -8.29
N VAL A 135 -0.13 14.46 -8.49
CA VAL A 135 -1.34 14.27 -7.70
C VAL A 135 -2.10 13.07 -8.25
N VAL A 136 -2.25 12.04 -7.42
CA VAL A 136 -3.03 10.85 -7.76
C VAL A 136 -4.38 10.93 -7.07
N MET A 137 -5.44 10.95 -7.88
CA MET A 137 -6.83 10.88 -7.42
C MET A 137 -7.34 9.45 -7.61
N PRO A 138 -7.39 8.61 -6.56
CA PRO A 138 -7.89 7.26 -6.70
C PRO A 138 -9.39 7.28 -7.04
N PRO A 139 -9.85 6.36 -7.91
CA PRO A 139 -11.27 6.24 -8.21
C PRO A 139 -12.04 5.84 -6.96
N ARG A 140 -13.02 6.65 -6.57
CA ARG A 140 -13.94 6.31 -5.48
C ARG A 140 -14.80 5.11 -5.90
N LYS A 141 -15.03 4.18 -4.97
CA LYS A 141 -16.05 3.13 -5.15
C LYS A 141 -17.42 3.82 -5.20
N VAL A 142 -18.17 3.60 -6.28
CA VAL A 142 -19.54 4.12 -6.39
C VAL A 142 -20.49 3.13 -5.71
N PRO A 143 -21.24 3.53 -4.67
CA PRO A 143 -22.21 2.64 -4.03
C PRO A 143 -23.35 2.38 -5.01
N VAL A 144 -23.52 1.12 -5.40
CA VAL A 144 -24.60 0.67 -6.27
C VAL A 144 -25.41 -0.42 -5.57
N SER A 145 -26.73 -0.37 -5.70
CA SER A 145 -27.61 -1.46 -5.26
C SER A 145 -27.81 -2.41 -6.44
N ILE A 146 -27.38 -3.67 -6.29
CA ILE A 146 -27.57 -4.73 -7.27
C ILE A 146 -28.24 -5.92 -6.61
N ARG A 147 -29.00 -6.71 -7.37
CA ARG A 147 -29.55 -7.99 -6.92
C ARG A 147 -28.58 -9.10 -7.32
N LEU A 148 -28.28 -9.98 -6.38
CA LEU A 148 -27.47 -11.18 -6.57
C LEU A 148 -28.31 -12.38 -6.12
N ASP A 149 -28.14 -13.51 -6.80
CA ASP A 149 -28.78 -14.76 -6.39
C ASP A 149 -28.26 -15.21 -5.02
N THR A 150 -29.14 -15.91 -4.29
CA THR A 150 -28.87 -16.31 -2.89
C THR A 150 -27.63 -17.20 -2.78
N ASP A 151 -27.47 -18.17 -3.68
CA ASP A 151 -26.34 -19.10 -3.72
C ASP A 151 -24.99 -18.39 -3.96
N VAL A 152 -24.97 -17.40 -4.87
CA VAL A 152 -23.80 -16.56 -5.13
C VAL A 152 -23.45 -15.75 -3.88
N LEU A 153 -24.44 -15.13 -3.25
CA LEU A 153 -24.21 -14.34 -2.05
C LEU A 153 -23.69 -15.20 -0.89
N ASP A 154 -24.28 -16.38 -0.68
CA ASP A 154 -23.91 -17.31 0.37
C ASP A 154 -22.48 -17.85 0.16
N TYR A 155 -22.11 -18.17 -1.08
CA TYR A 155 -20.75 -18.57 -1.43
C TYR A 155 -19.71 -17.53 -0.98
N PHE A 156 -19.90 -16.26 -1.34
CA PHE A 156 -18.94 -15.21 -0.97
C PHE A 156 -18.96 -14.88 0.53
N LYS A 157 -20.12 -14.99 1.18
CA LYS A 157 -20.27 -14.76 2.63
C LYS A 157 -19.65 -15.86 3.48
N HIS A 158 -19.64 -17.11 3.00
CA HIS A 158 -19.06 -18.24 3.71
C HIS A 158 -17.58 -18.02 4.05
N GLU A 159 -16.84 -17.30 3.20
CA GLU A 159 -15.44 -16.92 3.43
C GLU A 159 -15.26 -15.75 4.43
N GLY A 160 -16.34 -15.25 5.04
CA GLY A 160 -16.32 -14.26 6.10
C GLY A 160 -16.32 -12.80 5.63
N ALA A 161 -15.78 -11.92 6.46
CA ALA A 161 -15.74 -10.47 6.20
C ALA A 161 -15.05 -10.13 4.87
N GLY A 162 -15.46 -9.03 4.23
CA GLY A 162 -14.90 -8.57 2.95
C GLY A 162 -15.50 -9.22 1.70
N TYR A 163 -16.61 -9.96 1.82
CA TYR A 163 -17.27 -10.63 0.70
C TYR A 163 -17.64 -9.68 -0.46
N GLN A 164 -18.05 -8.44 -0.17
CA GLN A 164 -18.34 -7.42 -1.19
C GLN A 164 -17.10 -7.06 -2.01
N SER A 165 -15.94 -7.01 -1.38
CA SER A 165 -14.68 -6.69 -2.07
C SER A 165 -14.20 -7.86 -2.91
N ARG A 166 -14.46 -9.10 -2.48
CA ARG A 166 -14.25 -10.30 -3.30
C ARG A 166 -15.17 -10.30 -4.53
N ILE A 167 -16.45 -9.96 -4.37
CA ILE A 167 -17.38 -9.79 -5.50
C ILE A 167 -16.83 -8.76 -6.51
N ASN A 168 -16.41 -7.58 -6.03
CA ASN A 168 -15.84 -6.55 -6.90
C ASN A 168 -14.53 -7.00 -7.59
N ALA A 169 -13.68 -7.79 -6.93
CA ALA A 169 -12.48 -8.34 -7.53
C ALA A 169 -12.78 -9.31 -8.69
N VAL A 170 -13.80 -10.17 -8.53
CA VAL A 170 -14.27 -11.07 -9.59
C VAL A 170 -14.82 -10.29 -10.77
N LEU A 171 -15.66 -9.27 -10.53
CA LEU A 171 -16.17 -8.39 -11.58
C LEU A 171 -15.05 -7.70 -12.36
N ARG A 172 -14.00 -7.25 -11.67
CA ARG A 172 -12.80 -6.67 -12.30
C ARG A 172 -12.03 -7.66 -13.16
N SER A 173 -11.83 -8.88 -12.67
CA SER A 173 -11.16 -9.95 -13.43
C SER A 173 -11.93 -10.24 -14.72
N TYR A 174 -13.25 -10.36 -14.65
CA TYR A 174 -14.12 -10.56 -15.81
C TYR A 174 -14.01 -9.39 -16.81
N MET A 175 -14.11 -8.15 -16.33
CA MET A 175 -13.97 -6.94 -17.15
C MET A 175 -12.62 -6.91 -17.87
N ALA A 176 -11.51 -7.15 -17.16
CA ALA A 176 -10.17 -7.15 -17.73
C ALA A 176 -10.01 -8.22 -18.81
N ALA A 177 -10.49 -9.45 -18.56
CA ALA A 177 -10.46 -10.53 -19.53
C ALA A 177 -11.34 -10.26 -20.77
N ARG A 178 -12.40 -9.45 -20.64
CA ARG A 178 -13.24 -9.05 -21.78
C ARG A 178 -12.58 -7.95 -22.61
N ILE A 179 -11.95 -6.97 -21.96
CA ILE A 179 -11.22 -5.88 -22.64
C ILE A 179 -10.06 -6.46 -23.44
N ALA A 180 -9.24 -7.33 -22.84
CA ALA A 180 -8.08 -7.94 -23.51
C ALA A 180 -8.46 -8.71 -24.79
N ARG A 181 -9.62 -9.38 -24.79
CA ARG A 181 -10.13 -10.11 -25.97
C ARG A 181 -10.73 -9.22 -27.05
N GLY A 182 -11.16 -8.00 -26.72
CA GLY A 182 -11.74 -7.05 -27.67
C GLY A 182 -10.74 -6.06 -28.26
N SER A 183 -9.48 -6.10 -27.80
CA SER A 183 -8.36 -5.35 -28.38
C SER A 183 -7.57 -6.15 -29.42
N ASP A 184 -7.92 -7.43 -29.62
CA ASP A 184 -7.31 -8.34 -30.61
C ASP A 184 -8.17 -8.50 -31.89
N ASP A 185 -9.29 -7.77 -31.99
CA ASP A 185 -10.18 -7.63 -33.17
C ASP A 185 -10.17 -6.18 -33.66
#